data_AF-M8B3L8-F1
#
_entry.id   AF-M8B3L8-F1
#
_cell.length_a   1.000
_cell.length_b   1.000
_cell.length_c   1.000
_cell.angle_alpha   90.00
_cell.angle_beta   90.00
_cell.angle_gamma   90.00
#
_symmetry.space_group_name_H-M   'P 1'
#
loop_
_entity.id
_entity.type
_entity.pdbx_description
1 polymer ?
#
loop_
_entity_poly.entity_id
_entity_poly.type
_entity_poly.pdbx_seq_one_letter_code
_entity_poly.pdbx_strand_id
1 'polypeptide(L)' 'MAVVHIPRQFKVPDWFLNRKKDYKDGRFSQVVSNAVDMKLRDDLERLKKIRYP' A
#
# COMPACT_ATOMS: atom_id res chain seq x y z
N MET A 1 11.01 1.22 14.91
CA MET A 1 10.69 1.70 13.55
C MET A 1 9.49 2.67 13.53
N ALA A 2 9.49 3.75 14.34
CA ALA A 2 8.34 4.66 14.43
C ALA A 2 8.09 5.47 13.15
N VAL A 3 9.16 5.97 12.53
CA VAL A 3 9.10 6.75 11.28
C VAL A 3 8.51 5.95 10.13
N VAL A 4 8.83 4.65 10.06
CA VAL A 4 8.36 3.76 8.99
C VAL A 4 6.87 3.43 9.14
N HIS A 5 6.37 3.27 10.37
CA HIS A 5 4.95 2.95 10.60
C HIS A 5 4.03 4.16 10.42
N ILE A 6 4.50 5.37 10.73
CA ILE A 6 3.67 6.58 10.64
C ILE A 6 4.41 7.73 9.93
N PRO A 7 4.85 7.53 8.68
CA PRO A 7 5.75 8.46 7.99
C PRO A 7 5.17 9.86 7.81
N ARG A 8 3.83 9.97 7.71
CA ARG A 8 3.12 11.24 7.57
C ARG A 8 3.25 12.15 8.81
N GLN A 9 3.35 11.56 10.01
CA GLN A 9 3.60 12.34 11.24
C GLN A 9 5.00 12.95 11.25
N PHE A 10 5.94 12.36 10.50
CA PHE A 10 7.30 12.85 10.33
C PHE A 10 7.46 13.69 9.06
N LYS A 11 6.37 14.23 8.51
CA LYS A 11 6.35 15.11 7.32
C LYS A 11 6.87 14.44 6.04
N VAL A 12 6.85 13.11 5.96
CA VAL A 12 7.14 12.41 4.71
C VAL A 12 5.99 12.64 3.72
N PRO A 13 6.26 13.13 2.50
CA PRO A 13 5.21 13.40 1.51
C PRO A 13 4.48 12.14 1.04
N ASP A 14 3.17 12.27 0.77
CA ASP A 14 2.32 11.15 0.32
C ASP A 14 2.78 10.55 -1.03
N TRP A 15 3.39 11.35 -1.91
CA TRP A 15 3.94 10.88 -3.18
C TRP A 15 5.18 9.99 -3.01
N PHE A 16 5.81 9.99 -1.83
CA PHE A 16 6.95 9.12 -1.53
C PHE A 16 6.54 7.75 -0.98
N LEU A 17 5.28 7.61 -0.52
CA LEU A 17 4.80 6.37 0.09
C LEU A 17 4.58 5.27 -0.97
N ASN A 18 4.92 4.03 -0.62
CA ASN A 18 4.84 2.91 -1.56
C ASN A 18 3.42 2.37 -1.80
N ARG A 19 2.46 2.68 -0.94
CA ARG A 19 1.03 2.35 -1.14
C ARG A 19 0.22 3.64 -1.18
N LYS A 20 -0.13 4.07 -2.39
CA LYS A 20 -0.89 5.30 -2.63
C LYS A 20 -2.32 4.97 -2.97
N LYS A 21 -3.28 5.67 -2.34
CA LYS A 21 -4.72 5.54 -2.60
C LYS A 21 -5.16 4.08 -2.74
N ASP A 22 -4.96 3.29 -1.70
CA ASP A 22 -5.31 1.85 -1.70
C ASP A 22 -6.77 1.65 -2.14
N TYR A 23 -7.01 0.62 -2.97
CA TYR A 23 -8.32 0.41 -3.58
C TYR A 23 -9.43 0.07 -2.58
N LYS A 24 -9.11 -0.43 -1.37
CA LYS A 24 -10.08 -0.80 -0.34
C LYS A 24 -10.49 0.40 0.52
N ASP A 25 -9.52 1.19 0.97
CA ASP A 25 -9.74 2.23 1.99
C ASP A 25 -9.34 3.66 1.54
N GLY A 26 -8.76 3.81 0.35
CA GLY A 26 -8.31 5.08 -0.22
C GLY A 26 -7.09 5.71 0.47
N ARG A 27 -6.44 5.01 1.42
CA ARG A 27 -5.39 5.59 2.25
C ARG A 27 -4.02 5.56 1.57
N PHE A 28 -3.14 6.45 2.05
CA PHE A 28 -1.72 6.46 1.74
C PHE A 28 -0.95 5.85 2.92
N SER A 29 -0.13 4.84 2.66
CA SER A 29 0.62 4.13 3.68
C SER A 29 2.00 3.70 3.20
N GLN A 30 2.90 3.49 4.15
CA GLN A 30 4.16 2.79 3.92
C GLN A 30 4.01 1.35 4.39
N VAL A 31 4.04 0.42 3.44
CA VAL A 31 3.95 -1.02 3.69
C VAL A 31 5.36 -1.60 3.77
N VAL A 32 5.64 -2.44 4.78
CA VAL A 32 6.97 -3.01 5.02
C VAL A 32 6.91 -4.50 5.37
N SER A 33 8.03 -5.20 5.15
CA SER A 33 8.20 -6.62 5.47
C SER A 33 7.08 -7.50 4.86
N ASN A 34 6.57 -8.49 5.60
CA ASN A 34 5.57 -9.46 5.12
C ASN A 34 4.28 -8.81 4.61
N ALA A 35 3.94 -7.60 5.06
CA ALA A 35 2.75 -6.90 4.60
C ALA A 35 2.84 -6.51 3.11
N VAL A 36 4.06 -6.34 2.57
CA VAL A 36 4.28 -6.06 1.14
C VAL A 36 3.82 -7.24 0.31
N ASP A 37 4.26 -8.45 0.67
CA ASP A 37 3.89 -9.68 -0.04
C ASP A 37 2.40 -9.97 0.04
N MET A 38 1.78 -9.76 1.21
CA MET A 38 0.34 -9.92 1.38
C MET A 38 -0.45 -8.96 0.49
N LYS A 39 -0.08 -7.67 0.47
CA LYS A 39 -0.75 -6.66 -0.35
C LYS A 39 -0.60 -6.96 -1.85
N LEU A 40 0.58 -7.39 -2.28
CA LEU A 40 0.82 -7.79 -3.67
C LEU A 40 -0.06 -8.98 -4.08
N ARG A 41 -0.17 -10.00 -3.22
CA ARG A 41 -1.04 -11.16 -3.49
C ARG A 41 -2.51 -10.75 -3.62
N ASP A 42 -3.02 -9.93 -2.70
CA ASP A 42 -4.39 -9.42 -2.74
C ASP A 42 -4.69 -8.65 -4.04
N ASP A 43 -3.75 -7.79 -4.47
CA ASP A 43 -3.90 -7.01 -5.69
C ASP A 43 -3.90 -7.92 -6.94
N LEU A 44 -3.00 -8.91 -6.99
CA LEU A 44 -2.93 -9.87 -8.10
C LEU A 44 -4.20 -10.74 -8.19
N GLU A 45 -4.72 -11.22 -7.06
CA GLU A 45 -5.98 -11.96 -7.02
C GLU A 45 -7.16 -11.10 -7.47
N ARG A 46 -7.19 -9.82 -7.10
CA ARG A 46 -8.19 -8.89 -7.62
C ARG A 46 -8.08 -8.71 -9.13
N LEU A 47 -6.86 -8.52 -9.66
CA LEU A 47 -6.64 -8.38 -11.10
C LEU A 47 -7.06 -9.63 -11.88
N LYS A 48 -6.78 -10.83 -11.36
CA LYS A 48 -7.27 -12.10 -11.93
C LYS A 48 -8.79 -12.14 -12.01
N LYS A 49 -9.48 -11.72 -10.95
CA LYS A 49 -10.96 -11.70 -10.88
C LYS A 49 -11.60 -10.71 -11.84
N ILE A 50 -10.97 -9.54 -12.03
CA ILE A 50 -11.50 -8.49 -12.91
C ILE A 50 -11.49 -8.93 -14.37
N ARG A 51 -10.68 -9.95 -14.74
CA ARG A 51 -10.59 -10.55 -16.08
C ARG A 51 -10.58 -9.47 -17.16
N TYR A 52 -9.39 -8.96 -17.47
CA TYR A 52 -9.24 -8.09 -18.62
C TYR A 52 -9.80 -8.83 -19.86
N PRO A 53 -10.73 -8.24 -20.63
CA PRO A 53 -11.17 -8.83 -21.88
C PRO A 53 -9.99 -9.08 -22.83
#